data_AF-A0A847FNT9-F1
#
_entry.id   AF-A0A847FNT9-F1
#
_cell.length_a   1.000
_cell.length_b   1.000
_cell.length_c   1.000
_cell.angle_alpha   90.00
_cell.angle_beta   90.00
_cell.angle_gamma   90.00
#
_symmetry.space_group_name_H-M   'P 1'
#
loop_
_entity.id
_entity.type
_entity.pdbx_description
1 polymer ?
#
loop_
_entity_poly.entity_id
_entity_poly.type
_entity_poly.pdbx_seq_one_letter_code
_entity_poly.pdbx_strand_id
1 'polypeptide(L)'
;MGESRLPPGGRRQQAEGAKGHRPPTVHGAGGGDAPLVLGVACLLFAVYLFTFSGSYHSSDEMSMLVATDSLARRGAWDIDLLRWMEEQQGSFGPDGHLYSRKGIGTTLAALPLYWLALRLQELGNVQAAMLTNAVVTGLTGA
;
A
#
# COMPACT_ATOMS: atom_id res chain seq x y z
N MET A 1 87.43 3.10 -18.34
CA MET A 1 87.32 2.30 -17.10
C MET A 1 86.06 2.73 -16.37
N GLY A 2 85.07 1.92 -16.04
CA GLY A 2 84.91 0.48 -16.07
C GLY A 2 83.75 0.14 -15.13
N GLU A 3 82.82 -0.65 -15.65
CA GLU A 3 81.94 -1.58 -14.93
C GLU A 3 80.64 -1.11 -14.25
N SER A 4 79.64 -1.96 -14.52
CA SER A 4 78.25 -2.01 -14.12
C SER A 4 78.05 -2.43 -12.66
N ARG A 5 76.85 -2.16 -12.11
CA ARG A 5 76.10 -3.05 -11.18
C ARG A 5 74.75 -2.43 -10.77
N LEU A 6 73.66 -2.97 -11.31
CA LEU A 6 72.39 -3.17 -10.57
C LEU A 6 72.56 -4.45 -9.73
N PRO A 7 72.03 -4.57 -8.48
CA PRO A 7 70.63 -4.97 -8.21
C PRO A 7 70.15 -4.54 -6.78
N PRO A 8 69.14 -5.15 -6.11
CA PRO A 8 67.84 -5.72 -6.50
C PRO A 8 66.65 -5.00 -5.79
N GLY A 9 65.42 -5.34 -6.21
CA GLY A 9 64.18 -4.76 -5.68
C GLY A 9 63.91 -5.00 -4.19
N GLY A 10 63.19 -4.04 -3.60
CA GLY A 10 62.59 -4.14 -2.27
C GLY A 10 61.29 -3.35 -2.24
N ARG A 11 60.18 -4.04 -2.47
CA ARG A 11 58.81 -3.54 -2.20
C ARG A 11 58.75 -2.92 -0.82
N ARG A 12 58.13 -1.73 -0.71
CA ARG A 12 57.19 -1.32 0.34
C ARG A 12 56.68 0.11 0.05
N GLN A 13 55.85 0.24 -0.99
CA GLN A 13 54.76 1.20 -0.87
C GLN A 13 53.72 0.51 0.02
N GLN A 14 53.82 0.77 1.32
CA GLN A 14 52.79 0.42 2.28
C GLN A 14 51.53 1.16 1.86
N ALA A 15 50.55 0.34 1.48
CA ALA A 15 49.19 0.72 1.28
C ALA A 15 48.61 1.24 2.60
N GLU A 16 48.55 2.55 2.76
CA GLU A 16 47.67 3.18 3.74
C GLU A 16 46.86 4.24 3.00
N GLY A 17 45.54 4.12 3.05
CA GLY A 17 44.66 5.18 2.57
C GLY A 17 43.69 4.82 1.45
N ALA A 18 43.40 3.55 1.20
CA ALA A 18 42.15 3.18 0.53
C ALA A 18 41.21 2.61 1.57
N LYS A 19 40.69 3.47 2.45
CA LYS A 19 39.53 3.15 3.30
C LYS A 19 38.38 2.93 2.32
N GLY A 20 38.23 1.68 1.89
CA GLY A 20 37.23 1.27 0.92
C GLY A 20 35.89 1.84 1.32
N HIS A 21 35.39 2.76 0.51
CA HIS A 21 33.98 3.14 0.52
C HIS A 21 33.23 1.88 0.14
N ARG A 22 32.85 1.08 1.16
CA ARG A 22 31.97 -0.07 0.94
C ARG A 22 30.68 0.55 0.39
N PRO A 23 30.26 0.22 -0.84
CA PRO A 23 28.94 0.63 -1.27
C PRO A 23 27.93 0.11 -0.25
N PRO A 24 26.83 0.84 0.03
CA PRO A 24 25.78 0.33 0.88
C PRO A 24 25.41 -1.05 0.35
N THR A 25 25.56 -2.07 1.18
CA THR A 25 25.09 -3.41 0.87
C THR A 25 23.58 -3.31 0.80
N VAL A 26 23.05 -3.06 -0.39
CA VAL A 26 21.64 -3.28 -0.70
C VAL A 26 21.46 -4.77 -0.44
N HIS A 27 20.87 -5.12 0.70
CA HIS A 27 20.43 -6.49 0.95
C HIS A 27 19.35 -6.73 -0.09
N GLY A 28 19.76 -7.20 -1.27
CA GLY A 28 18.85 -7.71 -2.27
C GLY A 28 18.05 -8.80 -1.59
N ALA A 29 16.73 -8.71 -1.69
CA ALA A 29 15.78 -9.70 -1.18
C ALA A 29 16.22 -11.09 -1.64
N GLY A 30 16.93 -11.79 -0.77
CA GLY A 30 17.37 -13.15 -1.00
C GLY A 30 16.16 -14.06 -0.77
N GLY A 31 15.97 -15.06 -1.63
CA GLY A 31 14.84 -16.00 -1.55
C GLY A 31 14.72 -16.81 -0.25
N GLY A 32 15.54 -16.55 0.77
CA GLY A 32 15.47 -17.15 2.11
C GLY A 32 14.61 -16.38 3.12
N ASP A 33 14.29 -15.11 2.87
CA ASP A 33 13.55 -14.27 3.83
C ASP A 33 12.03 -14.31 3.62
N ALA A 34 11.56 -14.97 2.55
CA ALA A 34 10.16 -15.14 2.22
C ALA A 34 9.25 -15.60 3.38
N PRO A 35 9.62 -16.59 4.22
CA PRO A 35 8.77 -16.98 5.34
C PRO A 35 8.70 -15.91 6.44
N LEU A 36 9.77 -15.13 6.64
CA LEU A 36 9.79 -14.05 7.62
C LEU A 36 8.93 -12.88 7.15
N VAL A 37 9.08 -12.50 5.89
CA VAL A 37 8.27 -11.49 5.20
C VAL A 37 6.78 -11.85 5.25
N LEU A 38 6.42 -13.09 4.89
CA LEU A 38 5.05 -13.58 5.00
C LEU A 38 4.55 -13.60 6.45
N GLY A 39 5.42 -13.98 7.40
CA GLY A 39 5.10 -13.98 8.83
C GLY A 39 4.75 -12.59 9.34
N VAL A 40 5.51 -11.56 8.95
CA VAL A 40 5.24 -10.16 9.30
C VAL A 40 3.94 -9.68 8.65
N ALA A 41 3.73 -9.96 7.37
CA ALA A 41 2.49 -9.61 6.66
C ALA A 41 1.25 -10.22 7.33
N CYS A 42 1.30 -11.52 7.67
CA CYS A 42 0.23 -12.22 8.38
C CYS A 42 0.00 -11.68 9.79
N LEU A 43 1.07 -11.36 10.53
CA LEU A 43 0.97 -10.77 11.86
C LEU A 43 0.28 -9.41 11.81
N LEU A 44 0.68 -8.54 10.88
CA LEU A 44 0.08 -7.22 10.69
C LEU A 44 -1.40 -7.34 10.29
N PHE A 45 -1.73 -8.26 9.38
CA PHE A 45 -3.10 -8.55 8.99
C PHE A 45 -3.94 -9.04 10.18
N ALA A 46 -3.42 -9.95 11.01
CA ALA A 46 -4.12 -10.46 12.18
C ALA A 46 -4.34 -9.38 13.26
N VAL A 47 -3.34 -8.54 13.51
CA VAL A 47 -3.46 -7.39 14.44
C VAL A 47 -4.50 -6.40 13.93
N TYR A 48 -4.54 -6.12 12.63
CA TYR A 48 -5.58 -5.27 12.04
C TYR A 48 -6.98 -5.87 12.24
N LEU A 49 -7.16 -7.17 11.97
CA LEU A 49 -8.44 -7.83 12.17
C LEU A 49 -8.89 -7.82 13.63
N PHE A 50 -7.95 -7.93 14.57
CA PHE A 50 -8.26 -7.86 16.00
C PHE A 50 -8.80 -6.49 16.42
N THR A 51 -8.38 -5.41 15.76
CA THR A 51 -8.84 -4.04 16.04
C THR A 51 -9.98 -3.57 15.11
N PHE A 52 -10.41 -4.42 14.18
CA PHE A 52 -11.43 -4.09 13.18
C PHE A 52 -12.82 -3.93 13.80
N SER A 53 -13.46 -2.78 13.60
CA SER A 53 -14.82 -2.52 14.10
C SER A 53 -15.94 -2.72 13.07
N GLY A 54 -15.59 -2.77 11.78
CA GLY A 54 -16.56 -2.89 10.67
C GLY A 54 -17.57 -1.74 10.54
N SER A 55 -17.31 -0.59 11.16
CA SER A 55 -18.18 0.59 11.14
C SER A 55 -17.42 1.81 10.58
N TYR A 56 -18.13 2.75 9.95
CA TYR A 56 -17.54 4.00 9.47
C TYR A 56 -16.98 4.82 10.64
N HIS A 57 -15.74 5.28 10.54
CA HIS A 57 -15.15 6.18 11.54
C HIS A 57 -15.00 7.61 11.04
N SER A 58 -15.05 7.82 9.72
CA SER A 58 -14.90 9.15 9.14
C SER A 58 -15.90 9.38 8.00
N SER A 59 -16.26 10.65 7.79
CA SER A 59 -17.14 11.03 6.68
C SER A 59 -16.45 10.88 5.31
N ASP A 60 -15.11 10.99 5.30
CA ASP A 60 -14.29 10.75 4.12
C ASP A 60 -14.39 9.27 3.66
N GLU A 61 -14.24 8.35 4.60
CA GLU A 61 -14.42 6.92 4.38
C GLU A 61 -15.83 6.60 3.89
N MET A 62 -16.85 7.20 4.51
CA MET A 62 -18.24 7.05 4.06
C MET A 62 -18.41 7.51 2.60
N SER A 63 -17.85 8.67 2.23
CA SER A 63 -17.90 9.20 0.87
C SER A 63 -17.23 8.28 -0.15
N MET A 64 -16.03 7.77 0.16
CA MET A 64 -15.30 6.87 -0.73
C MET A 64 -15.97 5.50 -0.89
N LEU A 65 -16.51 4.94 0.20
CA LEU A 65 -17.18 3.63 0.19
C LEU A 65 -18.57 3.67 -0.45
N VAL A 66 -19.29 4.79 -0.34
CA VAL A 66 -20.53 5.00 -1.11
C VAL A 66 -20.23 5.11 -2.61
N ALA A 67 -19.13 5.77 -3.01
CA ALA A 67 -18.72 5.77 -4.41
C ALA A 67 -18.39 4.33 -4.89
N THR A 68 -17.80 3.49 -4.03
CA THR A 68 -17.58 2.06 -4.35
C THR A 68 -18.90 1.32 -4.53
N ASP A 69 -19.92 1.59 -3.70
CA ASP A 69 -21.25 0.99 -3.83
C ASP A 69 -21.91 1.34 -5.17
N SER A 70 -21.97 2.62 -5.51
CA SER A 70 -22.53 3.10 -6.78
C SER A 70 -21.81 2.49 -7.98
N LEU A 71 -20.48 2.39 -7.90
CA LEU A 71 -19.68 1.81 -8.97
C LEU A 71 -19.92 0.30 -9.09
N ALA A 72 -19.93 -0.43 -7.98
CA ALA A 72 -20.11 -1.89 -7.96
C ALA A 72 -21.52 -2.33 -8.40
N ARG A 73 -22.55 -1.56 -8.03
CA ARG A 73 -23.96 -1.90 -8.31
C ARG A 73 -24.47 -1.35 -9.64
N ARG A 74 -24.07 -0.12 -10.00
CA ARG A 74 -24.63 0.61 -11.15
C ARG A 74 -23.58 1.01 -12.19
N GLY A 75 -22.29 0.90 -11.91
CA GLY A 75 -21.24 1.44 -12.78
C GLY A 75 -21.20 2.97 -12.78
N ALA A 76 -21.71 3.62 -11.74
CA ALA A 76 -21.81 5.07 -11.62
C ALA A 76 -20.86 5.63 -10.55
N TRP A 77 -20.48 6.90 -10.68
CA TRP A 77 -19.55 7.59 -9.78
C TRP A 77 -20.25 8.52 -8.76
N ASP A 78 -21.58 8.52 -8.77
CA ASP A 78 -22.39 9.33 -7.88
C ASP A 78 -22.33 8.82 -6.43
N ILE A 79 -22.48 9.71 -5.47
CA ILE A 79 -22.62 9.42 -4.05
C ILE A 79 -23.99 9.85 -3.53
N ASP A 80 -25.04 9.65 -4.34
CA ASP A 80 -26.39 10.12 -4.02
C ASP A 80 -26.99 9.50 -2.76
N LEU A 81 -26.47 8.37 -2.27
CA LEU A 81 -26.81 7.84 -0.95
C LEU A 81 -26.48 8.82 0.20
N LEU A 82 -25.55 9.74 -0.04
CA LEU A 82 -25.13 10.79 0.89
C LEU A 82 -25.73 12.15 0.54
N ARG A 83 -26.70 12.20 -0.39
CA ARG A 83 -27.33 13.45 -0.84
C ARG A 83 -27.97 14.24 0.29
N TRP A 84 -28.45 13.56 1.33
CA TRP A 84 -29.00 14.19 2.54
C TRP A 84 -27.97 14.99 3.35
N MET A 85 -26.67 14.79 3.11
CA MET A 85 -25.58 15.60 3.67
C MET A 85 -25.13 16.73 2.73
N GLU A 86 -25.79 16.90 1.59
CA GLU A 86 -25.53 17.97 0.62
C GLU A 86 -24.02 18.09 0.26
N GLU A 87 -23.52 19.32 0.09
CA GLU A 87 -22.13 19.59 -0.31
C GLU A 87 -21.09 19.35 0.81
N GLN A 88 -21.52 18.87 1.98
CA GLN A 88 -20.59 18.50 3.06
C GLN A 88 -19.76 17.26 2.67
N GLN A 89 -20.32 16.35 1.88
CA GLN A 89 -19.66 15.12 1.44
C GLN A 89 -19.12 15.17 0.01
N GLY A 90 -19.54 16.16 -0.78
CA GLY A 90 -19.27 16.20 -2.21
C GLY A 90 -19.56 17.53 -2.88
N SER A 91 -19.49 17.55 -4.20
CA SER A 91 -19.98 18.65 -5.03
C SER A 91 -21.06 18.14 -5.98
N PHE A 92 -22.09 18.94 -6.23
CA PHE A 92 -23.06 18.62 -7.28
C PHE A 92 -22.46 18.81 -8.66
N GLY A 93 -22.69 17.82 -9.53
CA GLY A 93 -22.37 17.91 -10.95
C GLY A 93 -23.42 18.69 -11.74
N PRO A 94 -23.13 19.05 -13.01
CA PRO A 94 -24.10 19.71 -13.89
C PRO A 94 -25.36 18.88 -14.18
N ASP A 95 -25.28 17.56 -13.98
CA ASP A 95 -26.37 16.59 -14.08
C ASP A 95 -27.20 16.47 -12.80
N GLY A 96 -26.82 17.20 -11.74
CA GLY A 96 -27.54 17.23 -10.47
C GLY A 96 -27.21 16.07 -9.53
N HIS A 97 -26.27 15.18 -9.87
CA HIS A 97 -25.78 14.12 -8.99
C HIS A 97 -24.71 14.64 -8.03
N LEU A 98 -24.65 14.08 -6.81
CA LEU A 98 -23.60 14.42 -5.86
C LEU A 98 -22.36 13.57 -6.14
N TYR A 99 -21.18 14.19 -6.23
CA TYR A 99 -19.91 13.49 -6.47
C TYR A 99 -18.93 13.66 -5.32
N SER A 100 -18.22 12.58 -4.99
CA SER A 100 -17.16 12.61 -3.98
C SER A 100 -16.02 13.51 -4.41
N ARG A 101 -15.51 14.33 -3.49
CA ARG A 101 -14.28 15.14 -3.68
C ARG A 101 -13.01 14.35 -3.40
N LYS A 102 -13.14 13.08 -3.02
CA LYS A 102 -12.05 12.24 -2.53
C LYS A 102 -11.38 11.51 -3.67
N GLY A 103 -10.12 11.13 -3.45
CA GLY A 103 -9.36 10.39 -4.45
C GLY A 103 -10.01 9.05 -4.77
N ILE A 104 -9.98 8.66 -6.05
CA ILE A 104 -10.57 7.40 -6.53
C ILE A 104 -9.80 6.15 -6.07
N GLY A 105 -8.60 6.31 -5.50
CA GLY A 105 -7.71 5.21 -5.14
C GLY A 105 -8.36 4.22 -4.17
N THR A 106 -8.89 4.71 -3.04
CA THR A 106 -9.58 3.86 -2.05
C THR A 106 -10.84 3.25 -2.64
N THR A 107 -11.61 4.04 -3.40
CA THR A 107 -12.85 3.57 -4.05
C THR A 107 -12.60 2.38 -4.98
N LEU A 108 -11.55 2.46 -5.79
CA LEU A 108 -11.15 1.39 -6.71
C LEU A 108 -10.51 0.21 -5.99
N ALA A 109 -9.66 0.46 -4.98
CA ALA A 109 -9.03 -0.60 -4.20
C ALA A 109 -10.06 -1.46 -3.44
N ALA A 110 -11.15 -0.84 -2.97
CA ALA A 110 -12.23 -1.53 -2.27
C ALA A 110 -13.20 -2.28 -3.19
N LEU A 111 -13.21 -1.98 -4.49
CA LEU A 111 -14.16 -2.52 -5.46
C LEU A 111 -14.16 -4.06 -5.55
N PRO A 112 -13.02 -4.77 -5.60
CA PRO A 112 -13.00 -6.22 -5.74
C PRO A 112 -13.64 -6.93 -4.55
N LEU A 113 -13.33 -6.48 -3.32
CA LEU A 113 -13.88 -7.06 -2.10
C LEU A 113 -15.36 -6.73 -1.94
N TYR A 114 -15.76 -5.50 -2.26
CA TYR A 114 -17.18 -5.10 -2.26
C TYR A 114 -17.98 -5.92 -3.27
N TRP A 115 -17.48 -6.08 -4.49
CA TRP A 115 -18.15 -6.84 -5.55
C TRP A 115 -18.26 -8.32 -5.20
N LEU A 116 -17.24 -8.91 -4.57
CA LEU A 116 -17.32 -10.27 -4.05
C LEU A 116 -18.39 -10.40 -2.96
N ALA A 117 -18.49 -9.43 -2.05
CA ALA A 117 -19.54 -9.42 -1.03
C ALA A 117 -20.94 -9.30 -1.63
N LEU A 118 -21.12 -8.55 -2.72
CA LEU A 118 -22.42 -8.53 -3.44
C LEU A 118 -22.85 -9.92 -3.94
N ARG A 119 -21.89 -10.83 -4.18
CA ARG A 119 -22.17 -12.23 -4.57
C ARG A 119 -22.42 -13.14 -3.37
N LEU A 120 -21.81 -12.81 -2.23
CA LEU A 120 -21.88 -13.56 -0.99
C LEU A 120 -22.88 -12.85 -0.06
N GLN A 121 -24.18 -13.18 -0.20
CA GLN A 121 -25.28 -12.51 0.52
C GLN A 121 -25.15 -12.51 2.06
N GLU A 122 -24.27 -13.36 2.61
CA GLU A 122 -23.97 -13.48 4.04
C GLU A 122 -22.96 -12.43 4.55
N LEU A 123 -22.27 -11.68 3.67
CA LEU A 123 -21.27 -10.68 4.05
C LEU A 123 -21.81 -9.25 3.96
N GLY A 124 -21.55 -8.44 4.98
CA GLY A 124 -21.79 -7.01 4.91
C GLY A 124 -20.90 -6.35 3.86
N ASN A 125 -21.48 -5.74 2.83
CA ASN A 125 -20.70 -5.16 1.72
C ASN A 125 -19.71 -4.08 2.18
N VAL A 126 -20.14 -3.22 3.11
CA VAL A 126 -19.29 -2.18 3.70
C VAL A 126 -18.13 -2.81 4.47
N GLN A 127 -18.41 -3.80 5.32
CA GLN A 127 -17.39 -4.49 6.11
C GLN A 127 -16.37 -5.17 5.18
N ALA A 128 -16.83 -5.80 4.10
CA ALA A 128 -15.98 -6.42 3.10
C ALA A 128 -15.08 -5.39 2.38
N ALA A 129 -15.62 -4.23 1.99
CA ALA A 129 -14.79 -3.16 1.44
C ALA A 129 -13.76 -2.64 2.45
N MET A 130 -14.11 -2.52 3.73
CA MET A 130 -13.18 -2.06 4.77
C MET A 130 -12.02 -3.05 5.00
N LEU A 131 -12.18 -4.34 4.67
CA LEU A 131 -11.08 -5.32 4.71
C LEU A 131 -9.93 -4.96 3.75
N THR A 132 -10.15 -4.08 2.77
CA THR A 132 -9.07 -3.54 1.93
C THR A 132 -7.95 -2.94 2.76
N ASN A 133 -8.30 -2.25 3.86
CA ASN A 133 -7.31 -1.68 4.78
C ASN A 133 -6.47 -2.77 5.46
N ALA A 134 -7.10 -3.90 5.83
CA ALA A 134 -6.40 -5.05 6.41
C ALA A 134 -5.39 -5.62 5.41
N VAL A 135 -5.82 -5.82 4.17
CA VAL A 135 -4.99 -6.35 3.08
C VAL A 135 -3.82 -5.42 2.81
N VAL A 136 -4.07 -4.12 2.64
CA VAL A 136 -3.01 -3.12 2.41
C VAL A 136 -2.04 -3.09 3.59
N THR A 137 -2.54 -3.13 4.83
CA THR A 137 -1.68 -3.17 6.03
C THR A 137 -0.77 -4.40 6.03
N GLY A 138 -1.32 -5.60 5.77
CA GLY A 138 -0.52 -6.81 5.63
C GLY A 138 0.54 -6.71 4.53
N LEU A 139 0.17 -6.18 3.36
CA LEU A 139 1.08 -5.98 2.23
C LEU A 139 2.23 -5.01 2.53
N THR A 140 2.09 -4.06 3.47
CA THR A 140 3.23 -3.21 3.86
C THR A 140 4.32 -3.95 4.64
N GLY A 141 4.00 -5.14 5.18
CA GLY A 141 4.97 -6.04 5.81
C GLY A 141 5.61 -7.05 4.85
N ALA A 142 5.22 -7.04 3.56
CA ALA A 142 5.67 -7.94 2.52
C ALA A 142 6.70 -7.27 1.58
#